data_AF-A0AA38NQR1-F1
#
_entry.id   AF-A0AA38NQR1-F1
#
_cell.length_a   1.000
_cell.length_b   1.000
_cell.length_c   1.000
_cell.angle_alpha   90.00
_cell.angle_beta   90.00
_cell.angle_gamma   90.00
#
_symmetry.space_group_name_H-M   'P 1'
#
loop_
_entity.id
_entity.type
_entity.pdbx_description
1 polymer ?
#
loop_
_entity_poly.entity_id
_entity_poly.type
_entity_poly.pdbx_seq_one_letter_code
_entity_poly.pdbx_strand_id
1 'polypeptide(L)'
;MSKDPKEKAAGPSPFPRGIFSAGVALQLLALFCLWISGRIPLSPDEYSICSKSGSIYTVDETNPQVECISIRGSRISYTESFQELQERTRRKNPASRLQNWLMSRFFGSPIRISYIASDAIVVPGLADAHAHIMNNGFKMQLNLDSCKSLADVIDGVKAYIQSHPDIHNNSSRWIQGGGWDQTKWLEKRFPTAADFDADPLLEGRPIALQRVDGHASWVSNRVLQIIGNLPADVEGGSIIRDSSGAPTGVFLDNAMSLIPAPEWTDEQMAVFFDTTMKVALSYGLTSIHDAGSSPMMIQFMKSHAETGKIPMRLYVMGHVSSDEYWGSQIPRLVNYGKHRRLTIRSVKLVADGALGSWGAALLEPYSDKPDASGIMRSTPKAISDLVNQFWKDGWQVNIHCIGDRANHVVLDIFEDLLKVGNANITEWRPRIEHAQIMTAEDLERTGRLGIIASVQPTHATSDMWYAETRLGPNRIEGAYAYRTLLNGSQKHILPLGSDFPVEGVNPLLGFYAAVSRLSVDGTSPHGGEGWYSSEALTRAQVLKGMTLDAAYASFTEHEIGSLTPGKKADFVVLDRNIMRVPMEEILGTKVVVTVVDGKVAYGAMP
;
A
#
# COMPACT_ATOMS: atom_id res chain seq x y z
N MET A 1 -10.56 99.37 71.58
CA MET A 1 -11.55 98.29 71.27
C MET A 1 -11.22 97.82 69.87
N SER A 2 -11.18 96.55 69.45
CA SER A 2 -11.43 95.24 70.03
C SER A 2 -11.23 94.26 68.86
N LYS A 3 -10.20 93.41 68.93
CA LYS A 3 -10.06 92.05 68.35
C LYS A 3 -10.35 91.79 66.85
N ASP A 4 -9.24 91.49 66.14
CA ASP A 4 -8.87 90.16 65.57
C ASP A 4 -9.62 89.58 64.34
N PRO A 5 -8.98 88.67 63.56
CA PRO A 5 -7.78 88.90 62.75
C PRO A 5 -7.86 88.15 61.38
N LYS A 6 -6.85 88.32 60.51
CA LYS A 6 -6.02 87.22 59.92
C LYS A 6 -5.28 87.65 58.63
N GLU A 7 -3.96 87.56 58.76
CA GLU A 7 -2.86 87.39 57.78
C GLU A 7 -3.12 86.35 56.67
N LYS A 8 -2.37 86.18 55.56
CA LYS A 8 -1.17 86.78 54.90
C LYS A 8 -0.98 86.07 53.54
N ALA A 9 -0.07 86.65 52.74
CA ALA A 9 0.95 86.01 51.88
C ALA A 9 0.71 85.85 50.37
N ALA A 10 1.64 86.49 49.65
CA ALA A 10 1.95 86.35 48.23
C ALA A 10 2.59 85.00 47.90
N GLY A 11 2.28 84.44 46.72
CA GLY A 11 2.93 83.24 46.18
C GLY A 11 3.86 83.58 45.01
N PRO A 12 5.12 83.10 45.02
CA PRO A 12 5.97 83.01 43.83
C PRO A 12 5.81 81.64 43.14
N SER A 13 6.27 81.54 41.90
CA SER A 13 6.23 80.37 41.02
C SER A 13 6.97 79.13 41.55
N PRO A 14 6.66 77.94 40.99
CA PRO A 14 7.75 77.02 40.67
C PRO A 14 7.66 76.33 39.29
N PHE A 15 8.85 75.97 38.81
CA PHE A 15 9.25 75.22 37.61
C PHE A 15 8.75 73.73 37.61
N PRO A 16 8.91 72.99 36.49
CA PRO A 16 8.03 71.92 36.06
C PRO A 16 8.41 70.53 36.58
N ARG A 17 7.39 69.71 36.83
CA ARG A 17 7.51 68.24 36.94
C ARG A 17 6.57 67.61 35.93
N GLY A 18 7.11 66.81 35.01
CA GLY A 18 6.27 65.95 34.16
C GLY A 18 6.78 65.64 32.76
N ILE A 19 8.09 65.47 32.54
CA ILE A 19 8.61 65.01 31.23
C ILE A 19 9.24 63.59 31.32
N PHE A 20 9.47 63.06 32.52
CA PHE A 20 10.11 61.75 32.69
C PHE A 20 9.20 60.52 32.57
N SER A 21 7.87 60.65 32.64
CA SER A 21 6.95 59.50 32.57
C SER A 21 6.55 59.13 31.14
N ALA A 22 6.47 60.08 30.22
CA ALA A 22 6.11 59.81 28.82
C ALA A 22 7.24 59.09 28.06
N GLY A 23 8.50 59.43 28.33
CA GLY A 23 9.66 58.78 27.72
C GLY A 23 9.82 57.32 28.14
N VAL A 24 9.59 57.01 29.42
CA VAL A 24 9.65 55.64 29.94
C VAL A 24 8.44 54.82 29.47
N ALA A 25 7.24 55.42 29.40
CA ALA A 25 6.06 54.77 28.85
C ALA A 25 6.20 54.50 27.34
N LEU A 26 6.78 55.42 26.55
CA LEU A 26 7.09 55.18 25.13
C LEU A 26 8.22 54.18 24.93
N GLN A 27 9.22 54.14 25.80
CA GLN A 27 10.28 53.12 25.75
C GLN A 27 9.75 51.74 26.15
N LEU A 28 8.85 51.66 27.13
CA LEU A 28 8.16 50.42 27.51
C LEU A 28 7.14 50.00 26.44
N LEU A 29 6.44 50.94 25.79
CA LEU A 29 5.60 50.64 24.62
C LEU A 29 6.44 50.24 23.41
N ALA A 30 7.61 50.84 23.18
CA ALA A 30 8.51 50.46 22.10
C ALA A 30 9.16 49.11 22.37
N LEU A 31 9.54 48.81 23.62
CA LEU A 31 10.01 47.49 24.05
C LEU A 31 8.88 46.45 24.02
N PHE A 32 7.64 46.82 24.36
CA PHE A 32 6.46 45.95 24.26
C PHE A 32 6.01 45.76 22.82
N CYS A 33 6.13 46.77 21.96
CA CYS A 33 5.93 46.67 20.52
C CYS A 33 7.08 45.92 19.85
N LEU A 34 8.33 46.00 20.33
CA LEU A 34 9.45 45.14 19.92
C LEU A 34 9.30 43.71 20.48
N TRP A 35 8.60 43.53 21.60
CA TRP A 35 8.23 42.23 22.17
C TRP A 35 7.06 41.58 21.40
N ILE A 36 6.11 42.38 20.91
CA ILE A 36 5.00 41.96 20.05
C ILE A 36 5.44 41.79 18.58
N SER A 37 6.27 42.69 18.05
CA SER A 37 6.81 42.62 16.67
C SER A 37 8.04 41.70 16.54
N GLY A 38 8.72 41.42 17.65
CA GLY A 38 9.72 40.36 17.79
C GLY A 38 9.10 38.96 17.92
N ARG A 39 7.76 38.85 17.93
CA ARG A 39 7.10 37.64 17.42
C ARG A 39 7.30 37.62 15.91
N ILE A 40 8.51 37.30 15.48
CA ILE A 40 8.68 36.53 14.25
C ILE A 40 7.69 35.39 14.43
N PRO A 41 6.67 35.22 13.56
CA PRO A 41 5.86 34.03 13.64
C PRO A 41 6.86 32.89 13.42
N LEU A 42 7.20 32.17 14.49
CA LEU A 42 7.76 30.84 14.39
C LEU A 42 6.82 30.14 13.43
N SER A 43 7.30 29.84 12.22
CA SER A 43 6.51 29.10 11.25
C SER A 43 6.07 27.83 11.98
N PRO A 44 4.76 27.61 12.21
CA PRO A 44 4.28 26.46 12.97
C PRO A 44 4.59 25.11 12.31
N ASP A 45 5.25 25.13 11.14
CA ASP A 45 5.38 24.02 10.21
C ASP A 45 6.83 23.52 10.04
N GLU A 46 7.82 24.01 10.80
CA GLU A 46 9.20 23.48 10.76
C GLU A 46 9.53 22.63 12.00
N TYR A 47 9.84 21.35 11.78
CA TYR A 47 10.32 20.44 12.83
C TYR A 47 11.44 19.54 12.28
N SER A 48 12.27 19.01 13.17
CA SER A 48 13.31 18.05 12.84
C SER A 48 13.08 16.75 13.59
N ILE A 49 13.41 15.64 12.95
CA ILE A 49 13.52 14.33 13.61
C ILE A 49 14.97 13.88 13.49
N CYS A 50 15.54 13.45 14.62
CA CYS A 50 16.94 13.09 14.73
C CYS A 50 17.12 11.74 15.39
N SER A 51 18.16 11.02 14.98
CA SER A 51 18.65 9.80 15.59
C SER A 51 20.08 10.02 16.08
N LYS A 52 20.31 9.82 17.38
CA LYS A 52 21.67 9.87 17.95
C LYS A 52 22.56 8.72 17.49
N SER A 53 21.96 7.64 16.96
CA SER A 53 22.66 6.46 16.43
C SER A 53 22.84 6.50 14.90
N GLY A 54 22.44 7.60 14.24
CA GLY A 54 22.45 7.70 12.77
C GLY A 54 21.43 6.79 12.07
N SER A 55 20.37 6.39 12.77
CA SER A 55 19.35 5.45 12.27
C SER A 55 18.23 6.16 11.49
N ILE A 56 18.59 7.04 10.55
CA ILE A 56 17.66 7.53 9.52
C ILE A 56 18.17 7.02 8.18
N TYR A 57 17.48 6.03 7.60
CA TYR A 57 17.83 5.45 6.31
C TYR A 57 17.08 6.17 5.20
N THR A 58 17.80 6.81 4.28
CA THR A 58 17.20 7.74 3.31
C THR A 58 16.73 7.06 2.03
N VAL A 59 17.27 5.89 1.69
CA VAL A 59 17.14 5.25 0.37
C VAL A 59 17.68 6.18 -0.75
N ASP A 60 18.68 7.00 -0.41
CA ASP A 60 19.52 7.72 -1.35
C ASP A 60 20.88 7.03 -1.42
N GLU A 61 21.31 6.64 -2.63
CA GLU A 61 22.61 5.97 -2.82
C GLU A 61 23.79 6.87 -2.43
N THR A 62 23.64 8.19 -2.55
CA THR A 62 24.71 9.14 -2.24
C THR A 62 24.84 9.42 -0.74
N ASN A 63 23.74 9.33 0.00
CA ASN A 63 23.70 9.60 1.43
C ASN A 63 22.71 8.68 2.14
N PRO A 64 22.99 7.37 2.22
CA PRO A 64 22.02 6.35 2.63
C PRO A 64 21.63 6.43 4.10
N GLN A 65 22.44 7.06 4.95
CA GLN A 65 22.18 7.24 6.37
C GLN A 65 22.51 8.67 6.81
N VAL A 66 21.59 9.29 7.55
CA VAL A 66 21.76 10.63 8.13
C VAL A 66 21.39 10.65 9.61
N GLU A 67 21.80 11.69 10.32
CA GLU A 67 21.45 11.84 11.74
C GLU A 67 20.15 12.62 11.94
N CYS A 68 19.85 13.57 11.06
CA CYS A 68 18.65 14.40 11.16
C CYS A 68 18.01 14.65 9.79
N ILE A 69 16.68 14.71 9.77
CA ILE A 69 15.92 15.32 8.68
C ILE A 69 15.07 16.46 9.22
N SER A 70 14.98 17.53 8.45
CA SER A 70 14.21 18.73 8.81
C SER A 70 13.07 18.92 7.83
N ILE A 71 11.86 19.01 8.34
CA ILE A 71 10.62 19.13 7.59
C ILE A 71 10.16 20.59 7.65
N ARG A 72 9.72 21.14 6.53
CA ARG A 72 9.03 22.43 6.45
C ARG A 72 7.75 22.27 5.66
N GLY A 73 6.61 22.45 6.31
CA GLY A 73 5.31 22.18 5.71
C GLY A 73 5.21 20.70 5.31
N SER A 74 5.04 20.45 4.01
CA SER A 74 4.93 19.07 3.48
C SER A 74 6.20 18.49 2.91
N ARG A 75 7.34 19.19 3.01
CA ARG A 75 8.58 18.80 2.33
C ARG A 75 9.76 18.66 3.27
N ILE A 76 10.67 17.77 2.90
CA ILE A 76 11.99 17.64 3.49
C ILE A 76 12.82 18.83 3.00
N SER A 77 13.31 19.63 3.94
CA SER A 77 14.12 20.82 3.67
C SER A 77 15.62 20.53 3.76
N TYR A 78 16.02 19.66 4.70
CA TYR A 78 17.41 19.28 4.92
C TYR A 78 17.52 17.83 5.38
N THR A 79 18.64 17.21 5.00
CA THR A 79 19.15 15.92 5.46
C THR A 79 20.58 16.19 5.90
N GLU A 80 20.86 16.14 7.19
CA GLU A 80 22.07 16.74 7.77
C GLU A 80 22.56 15.96 8.99
N SER A 81 23.81 16.19 9.39
CA SER A 81 24.34 15.77 10.69
C SER A 81 23.70 16.58 11.83
N PHE A 82 23.78 16.06 13.05
CA PHE A 82 23.31 16.76 14.23
C PHE A 82 24.09 18.06 14.47
N GLN A 83 25.40 18.08 14.15
CA GLN A 83 26.22 19.28 14.24
C GLN A 83 25.75 20.36 13.26
N GLU A 84 25.52 20.01 11.99
CA GLU A 84 25.04 20.95 10.98
C GLU A 84 23.67 21.54 11.37
N LEU A 85 22.76 20.72 11.90
CA LEU A 85 21.48 21.18 12.44
C LEU A 85 21.67 22.20 13.57
N GLN A 86 22.59 21.95 14.51
CA GLN A 86 22.91 22.88 15.59
C GLN A 86 23.48 24.20 15.07
N GLU A 87 24.37 24.15 14.08
CA GLU A 87 24.94 25.35 13.47
C GLU A 87 23.87 26.16 12.73
N ARG A 88 22.99 25.48 11.98
CA ARG A 88 21.88 26.10 11.24
C ARG A 88 20.87 26.77 12.18
N THR A 89 20.51 26.10 13.27
CA THR A 89 19.59 26.65 14.29
C THR A 89 20.20 27.83 15.04
N ARG A 90 21.50 27.79 15.34
CA ARG A 90 22.23 28.94 15.93
C ARG A 90 22.29 30.14 14.98
N ARG A 91 22.58 29.93 13.69
CA ARG A 91 22.66 31.01 12.69
C ARG A 91 21.33 31.71 12.43
N LYS A 92 20.20 30.98 12.51
CA LYS A 92 18.84 31.57 12.40
C LYS A 92 18.48 32.48 13.58
N ASN A 93 19.21 32.43 14.70
CA ASN A 93 18.99 33.25 15.90
C ASN A 93 20.22 34.15 16.18
N PRO A 94 20.45 35.23 15.39
CA PRO A 94 21.61 36.11 15.53
C PRO A 94 21.58 37.00 16.80
N ALA A 95 20.60 36.80 17.69
CA ALA A 95 20.50 37.53 18.94
C ALA A 95 21.71 37.26 19.86
N SER A 96 22.08 38.25 20.67
CA SER A 96 23.22 38.16 21.61
C SER A 96 23.15 36.90 22.49
N ARG A 97 24.31 36.39 22.96
CA ARG A 97 24.39 35.22 23.86
C ARG A 97 23.41 35.29 25.05
N LEU A 98 23.17 36.49 25.58
CA LEU A 98 22.26 36.73 26.71
C LEU A 98 20.77 36.61 26.31
N GLN A 99 20.42 37.10 25.12
CA GLN A 99 19.05 37.02 24.59
C GLN A 99 18.71 35.61 24.13
N ASN A 100 19.65 34.88 23.52
CA ASN A 100 19.50 33.46 23.24
C ASN A 100 19.40 32.61 24.52
N TRP A 101 20.13 32.96 25.58
CA TRP A 101 20.02 32.31 26.89
C TRP A 101 18.65 32.57 27.55
N LEU A 102 18.14 33.79 27.49
CA LEU A 102 16.78 34.13 27.97
C LEU A 102 15.70 33.45 27.13
N MET A 103 15.77 33.51 25.80
CA MET A 103 14.78 32.89 24.90
C MET A 103 14.76 31.36 25.03
N SER A 104 15.91 30.70 25.11
CA SER A 104 15.95 29.23 25.32
C SER A 104 15.44 28.79 26.69
N ARG A 105 15.64 29.61 27.74
CA ARG A 105 15.19 29.33 29.11
C ARG A 105 13.70 29.59 29.33
N PHE A 106 13.07 30.47 28.54
CA PHE A 106 11.65 30.81 28.65
C PHE A 106 10.76 30.27 27.51
N PHE A 107 11.30 30.00 26.31
CA PHE A 107 10.52 29.67 25.10
C PHE A 107 11.03 28.46 24.30
N GLY A 108 12.17 27.84 24.66
CA GLY A 108 12.72 26.68 23.93
C GLY A 108 13.41 27.03 22.59
N SER A 109 13.92 26.01 21.89
CA SER A 109 14.51 26.16 20.54
C SER A 109 13.41 26.47 19.51
N PRO A 110 13.62 27.36 18.52
CA PRO A 110 12.57 27.74 17.57
C PRO A 110 12.13 26.60 16.63
N ILE A 111 12.94 25.54 16.50
CA ILE A 111 12.59 24.32 15.76
C ILE A 111 12.30 23.23 16.78
N ARG A 112 11.14 22.57 16.66
CA ARG A 112 10.82 21.39 17.45
C ARG A 112 11.70 20.23 16.96
N ILE A 113 12.59 19.73 17.82
CA ILE A 113 13.44 18.58 17.52
C ILE A 113 12.86 17.37 18.27
N SER A 114 12.52 16.32 17.54
CA SER A 114 12.06 15.04 18.07
C SER A 114 13.22 14.04 17.96
N TYR A 115 13.44 13.23 18.99
CA TYR A 115 14.51 12.23 18.99
C TYR A 115 13.91 10.84 19.00
N ILE A 116 14.30 10.00 18.05
CA ILE A 116 13.91 8.58 18.07
C ILE A 116 14.73 7.81 19.11
N ALA A 117 14.19 6.70 19.58
CA ALA A 117 14.91 5.76 20.44
C ALA A 117 16.16 5.20 19.72
N SER A 118 17.14 4.71 20.47
CA SER A 118 18.43 4.26 19.91
C SER A 118 18.33 3.04 19.01
N ASP A 119 17.36 2.18 19.31
CA ASP A 119 16.99 0.95 18.59
C ASP A 119 16.02 1.21 17.44
N ALA A 120 15.30 2.33 17.45
CA ALA A 120 14.37 2.74 16.41
C ALA A 120 15.08 3.17 15.11
N ILE A 121 14.32 3.19 14.01
CA ILE A 121 14.79 3.69 12.70
C ILE A 121 13.74 4.57 12.05
N VAL A 122 14.18 5.60 11.32
CA VAL A 122 13.35 6.33 10.36
C VAL A 122 13.65 5.85 8.95
N VAL A 123 12.62 5.50 8.19
CA VAL A 123 12.69 5.10 6.78
C VAL A 123 11.71 5.94 5.94
N PRO A 124 11.85 6.03 4.60
CA PRO A 124 10.82 6.66 3.77
C PRO A 124 9.47 5.96 3.98
N GLY A 125 8.40 6.71 3.72
CA GLY A 125 7.04 6.19 3.78
C GLY A 125 6.92 4.92 2.95
N LEU A 126 6.42 3.83 3.55
CA LEU A 126 6.34 2.55 2.87
C LEU A 126 5.24 2.60 1.81
N ALA A 127 5.50 1.95 0.69
CA ALA A 127 4.59 1.83 -0.42
C ALA A 127 4.27 0.34 -0.65
N ASP A 128 3.00 0.05 -0.90
CA ASP A 128 2.60 -1.23 -1.46
C ASP A 128 2.45 -1.08 -2.98
N ALA A 129 3.29 -1.76 -3.75
CA ALA A 129 3.33 -1.60 -5.20
C ALA A 129 2.19 -2.30 -5.95
N HIS A 130 1.39 -3.13 -5.25
CA HIS A 130 0.24 -3.85 -5.79
C HIS A 130 -0.67 -4.33 -4.65
N ALA A 131 -1.88 -3.77 -4.54
CA ALA A 131 -2.88 -4.22 -3.58
C ALA A 131 -4.31 -3.88 -4.04
N HIS A 132 -5.32 -4.27 -3.25
CA HIS A 132 -6.73 -4.04 -3.56
C HIS A 132 -7.47 -3.38 -2.39
N ILE A 133 -7.65 -2.06 -2.48
CA ILE A 133 -8.09 -1.23 -1.35
C ILE A 133 -9.52 -1.58 -0.91
N MET A 134 -10.46 -1.57 -1.85
CA MET A 134 -11.86 -1.83 -1.55
C MET A 134 -12.08 -3.30 -1.16
N ASN A 135 -11.44 -4.22 -1.88
CA ASN A 135 -11.55 -5.65 -1.61
C ASN A 135 -11.01 -6.01 -0.23
N ASN A 136 -9.96 -5.33 0.27
CA ASN A 136 -9.49 -5.53 1.63
C ASN A 136 -10.54 -5.14 2.67
N GLY A 137 -11.13 -3.96 2.55
CA GLY A 137 -12.19 -3.52 3.46
C GLY A 137 -13.42 -4.41 3.40
N PHE A 138 -13.79 -4.85 2.20
CA PHE A 138 -14.84 -5.85 1.98
C PHE A 138 -14.53 -7.17 2.67
N LYS A 139 -13.34 -7.75 2.48
CA LYS A 139 -12.94 -9.01 3.11
C LYS A 139 -12.91 -8.90 4.64
N MET A 140 -12.49 -7.76 5.17
CA MET A 140 -12.41 -7.53 6.60
C MET A 140 -13.77 -7.57 7.32
N GLN A 141 -14.90 -7.43 6.62
CA GLN A 141 -16.23 -7.56 7.24
C GLN A 141 -16.48 -8.99 7.73
N LEU A 142 -16.00 -9.99 6.99
CA LEU A 142 -16.07 -11.42 7.29
C LEU A 142 -14.79 -12.08 6.77
N ASN A 143 -13.75 -12.03 7.61
CA ASN A 143 -12.43 -12.55 7.31
C ASN A 143 -12.31 -14.03 7.75
N LEU A 144 -11.96 -14.90 6.81
CA LEU A 144 -11.84 -16.34 6.98
C LEU A 144 -10.40 -16.87 6.84
N ASP A 145 -9.38 -15.98 6.82
CA ASP A 145 -7.96 -16.34 6.60
C ASP A 145 -7.41 -17.32 7.65
N SER A 146 -7.94 -17.24 8.86
CA SER A 146 -7.52 -18.05 9.99
C SER A 146 -8.20 -19.43 10.04
N CYS A 147 -9.18 -19.69 9.19
CA CYS A 147 -9.92 -20.95 9.13
C CYS A 147 -9.04 -22.07 8.57
N LYS A 148 -8.91 -23.17 9.32
CA LYS A 148 -8.07 -24.33 8.96
C LYS A 148 -8.89 -25.54 8.51
N SER A 149 -10.21 -25.42 8.50
CA SER A 149 -11.14 -26.46 8.10
C SER A 149 -12.43 -25.87 7.56
N LEU A 150 -13.23 -26.71 6.89
CA LEU A 150 -14.61 -26.38 6.51
C LEU A 150 -15.45 -25.95 7.72
N ALA A 151 -15.32 -26.67 8.84
CA ALA A 151 -16.04 -26.37 10.07
C ALA A 151 -15.71 -24.96 10.61
N ASP A 152 -14.43 -24.56 10.59
CA ASP A 152 -14.03 -23.22 11.01
C ASP A 152 -14.68 -22.13 10.15
N VAL A 153 -14.83 -22.37 8.84
CA VAL A 153 -15.51 -21.43 7.94
C VAL A 153 -16.98 -21.31 8.29
N ILE A 154 -17.67 -22.44 8.47
CA ILE A 154 -19.08 -22.48 8.87
C ILE A 154 -19.29 -21.74 10.19
N ASP A 155 -18.44 -21.97 11.19
CA ASP A 155 -18.51 -21.28 12.48
C ASP A 155 -18.21 -19.78 12.36
N GLY A 156 -17.27 -19.38 11.51
CA GLY A 156 -17.01 -17.97 11.19
C GLY A 156 -18.23 -17.26 10.60
N VAL A 157 -18.92 -17.90 9.66
CA VAL A 157 -20.16 -17.37 9.07
C VAL A 157 -21.27 -17.25 10.11
N LYS A 158 -21.42 -18.24 10.99
CA LYS A 158 -22.43 -18.22 12.06
C LYS A 158 -22.16 -17.09 13.06
N ALA A 159 -20.91 -16.92 13.49
CA ALA A 159 -20.50 -15.83 14.37
C ALA A 159 -20.75 -14.45 13.72
N TYR A 160 -20.53 -14.34 12.41
CA TYR A 160 -20.87 -13.13 11.66
C TYR A 160 -22.37 -12.85 11.67
N ILE A 161 -23.22 -13.83 11.37
CA ILE A 161 -24.69 -13.66 11.42
C ILE A 161 -25.13 -13.24 12.82
N GLN A 162 -24.63 -13.90 13.87
CA GLN A 162 -25.02 -13.63 15.25
C GLN A 162 -24.62 -12.24 15.74
N SER A 163 -23.51 -11.69 15.23
CA SER A 163 -23.02 -10.35 15.58
C SER A 163 -23.67 -9.22 14.77
N HIS A 164 -24.49 -9.52 13.76
CA HIS A 164 -25.12 -8.55 12.86
C HIS A 164 -26.65 -8.69 12.89
N PRO A 165 -27.36 -7.94 13.77
CA PRO A 165 -28.82 -8.07 13.93
C PRO A 165 -29.64 -7.86 12.65
N ASP A 166 -29.18 -7.02 11.72
CA ASP A 166 -29.85 -6.79 10.44
C ASP A 166 -29.77 -8.01 9.51
N ILE A 167 -28.70 -8.80 9.62
CA ILE A 167 -28.51 -10.07 8.90
C ILE A 167 -29.21 -11.21 9.64
N HIS A 168 -29.04 -11.30 10.96
CA HIS A 168 -29.67 -12.32 11.80
C HIS A 168 -31.18 -12.36 11.59
N ASN A 169 -31.83 -11.20 11.67
CA ASN A 169 -33.29 -11.07 11.62
C ASN A 169 -33.87 -11.04 10.20
N ASN A 170 -33.04 -11.08 9.16
CA ASN A 170 -33.48 -11.09 7.77
C ASN A 170 -32.69 -12.09 6.93
N SER A 171 -33.27 -13.27 6.68
CA SER A 171 -32.67 -14.35 5.89
C SER A 171 -32.54 -14.04 4.40
N SER A 172 -33.11 -12.95 3.90
CA SER A 172 -32.93 -12.52 2.50
C SER A 172 -31.66 -11.70 2.28
N ARG A 173 -30.95 -11.28 3.34
CA ARG A 173 -29.72 -10.49 3.24
C ARG A 173 -28.57 -11.38 2.79
N TRP A 174 -27.80 -10.89 1.82
CA TRP A 174 -26.60 -11.57 1.33
C TRP A 174 -25.51 -11.56 2.40
N ILE A 175 -24.89 -12.71 2.59
CA ILE A 175 -23.72 -12.88 3.44
C ILE A 175 -22.51 -13.04 2.53
N GLN A 176 -21.57 -12.12 2.67
CA GLN A 176 -20.40 -12.01 1.80
C GLN A 176 -19.15 -11.83 2.65
N GLY A 177 -18.05 -12.43 2.19
CA GLY A 177 -16.76 -12.43 2.89
C GLY A 177 -15.74 -13.24 2.10
N GLY A 178 -14.60 -13.52 2.71
CA GLY A 178 -13.59 -14.33 2.03
C GLY A 178 -12.36 -14.65 2.86
N GLY A 179 -11.43 -15.38 2.23
CA GLY A 179 -10.19 -15.84 2.87
C GLY A 179 -10.10 -17.35 3.08
N TRP A 180 -11.12 -18.12 2.68
CA TRP A 180 -11.05 -19.58 2.80
C TRP A 180 -9.98 -20.15 1.86
N ASP A 181 -9.32 -21.22 2.29
CA ASP A 181 -8.27 -21.90 1.54
C ASP A 181 -8.26 -23.40 1.81
N GLN A 182 -8.80 -24.15 0.87
CA GLN A 182 -8.89 -25.61 0.96
C GLN A 182 -7.54 -26.31 0.94
N THR A 183 -6.47 -25.67 0.47
CA THR A 183 -5.13 -26.28 0.46
C THR A 183 -4.55 -26.44 1.86
N LYS A 184 -5.06 -25.65 2.82
CA LYS A 184 -4.73 -25.73 4.26
C LYS A 184 -5.57 -26.76 5.02
N TRP A 185 -6.64 -27.28 4.40
CA TRP A 185 -7.54 -28.24 5.05
C TRP A 185 -7.02 -29.67 4.89
N LEU A 186 -7.37 -30.54 5.84
CA LEU A 186 -6.98 -31.96 5.79
C LEU A 186 -7.50 -32.67 4.53
N GLU A 187 -8.72 -32.34 4.10
CA GLU A 187 -9.43 -32.98 2.99
C GLU A 187 -8.90 -32.54 1.61
N LYS A 188 -8.23 -31.38 1.52
CA LYS A 188 -7.66 -30.79 0.28
C LYS A 188 -8.62 -30.76 -0.93
N ARG A 189 -9.93 -30.73 -0.69
CA ARG A 189 -10.99 -30.67 -1.71
C ARG A 189 -11.68 -29.31 -1.68
N PHE A 190 -12.26 -28.91 -2.81
CA PHE A 190 -13.18 -27.78 -2.80
C PHE A 190 -14.43 -28.07 -1.93
N PRO A 191 -15.00 -27.04 -1.26
CA PRO A 191 -16.28 -27.14 -0.60
C PRO A 191 -17.44 -27.20 -1.62
N THR A 192 -18.65 -27.43 -1.12
CA THR A 192 -19.89 -27.55 -1.91
C THR A 192 -21.01 -26.70 -1.31
N ALA A 193 -21.99 -26.32 -2.14
CA ALA A 193 -23.15 -25.55 -1.72
C ALA A 193 -23.96 -26.23 -0.61
N ALA A 194 -23.98 -27.57 -0.59
CA ALA A 194 -24.65 -28.37 0.43
C ALA A 194 -24.00 -28.28 1.81
N ASP A 195 -22.71 -27.90 1.90
CA ASP A 195 -22.03 -27.77 3.19
C ASP A 195 -22.63 -26.63 4.04
N PHE A 196 -23.26 -25.61 3.42
CA PHE A 196 -23.99 -24.57 4.16
C PHE A 196 -25.35 -25.06 4.69
N ASP A 197 -26.10 -25.84 3.91
CA ASP A 197 -27.43 -26.31 4.30
C ASP A 197 -27.38 -27.37 5.41
N ALA A 198 -26.20 -27.91 5.73
CA ALA A 198 -26.00 -28.79 6.87
C ALA A 198 -26.18 -28.08 8.23
N ASP A 199 -26.13 -26.75 8.29
CA ASP A 199 -26.38 -25.95 9.49
C ASP A 199 -27.72 -25.18 9.38
N PRO A 200 -28.70 -25.39 10.28
CA PRO A 200 -30.00 -24.73 10.22
C PRO A 200 -29.96 -23.20 10.27
N LEU A 201 -28.89 -22.58 10.79
CA LEU A 201 -28.76 -21.11 10.79
C LEU A 201 -28.44 -20.58 9.39
N LEU A 202 -27.78 -21.40 8.56
CA LEU A 202 -27.27 -21.03 7.24
C LEU A 202 -28.21 -21.47 6.11
N GLU A 203 -28.99 -22.53 6.33
CA GLU A 203 -29.94 -23.08 5.36
C GLU A 203 -30.82 -21.99 4.73
N GLY A 204 -30.88 -21.97 3.39
CA GLY A 204 -31.73 -21.06 2.62
C GLY A 204 -31.28 -19.60 2.57
N ARG A 205 -30.16 -19.23 3.21
CA ARG A 205 -29.59 -17.87 3.12
C ARG A 205 -28.69 -17.72 1.89
N PRO A 206 -28.70 -16.56 1.20
CA PRO A 206 -27.79 -16.31 0.11
C PRO A 206 -26.37 -16.01 0.64
N ILE A 207 -25.49 -17.00 0.58
CA ILE A 207 -24.08 -16.92 0.99
C ILE A 207 -23.18 -17.02 -0.24
N ALA A 208 -22.19 -16.13 -0.35
CA ALA A 208 -21.12 -16.16 -1.35
C ALA A 208 -19.79 -15.77 -0.70
N LEU A 209 -18.82 -16.69 -0.66
CA LEU A 209 -17.52 -16.52 -0.01
C LEU A 209 -16.38 -16.63 -1.02
N GLN A 210 -15.52 -15.62 -1.08
CA GLN A 210 -14.37 -15.59 -1.98
C GLN A 210 -13.19 -16.38 -1.37
N ARG A 211 -12.51 -17.17 -2.21
CA ARG A 211 -11.27 -17.87 -1.83
C ARG A 211 -10.16 -16.84 -1.55
N VAL A 212 -9.18 -17.22 -0.74
CA VAL A 212 -8.03 -16.36 -0.38
C VAL A 212 -7.33 -15.70 -1.57
N ASP A 213 -7.18 -16.40 -2.71
CA ASP A 213 -6.51 -15.89 -3.91
C ASP A 213 -7.41 -15.05 -4.82
N GLY A 214 -8.69 -14.90 -4.49
CA GLY A 214 -9.65 -14.16 -5.29
C GLY A 214 -10.11 -14.85 -6.59
N HIS A 215 -9.58 -16.03 -6.94
CA HIS A 215 -9.85 -16.75 -8.20
C HIS A 215 -10.94 -17.83 -8.09
N ALA A 216 -11.56 -17.96 -6.92
CA ALA A 216 -12.71 -18.83 -6.73
C ALA A 216 -13.76 -18.19 -5.81
N SER A 217 -15.04 -18.51 -6.06
CA SER A 217 -16.16 -18.21 -5.16
C SER A 217 -16.91 -19.48 -4.81
N TRP A 218 -17.22 -19.65 -3.52
CA TRP A 218 -18.06 -20.71 -3.00
C TRP A 218 -19.42 -20.13 -2.59
N VAL A 219 -20.50 -20.65 -3.17
CA VAL A 219 -21.86 -20.15 -2.95
C VAL A 219 -22.80 -21.22 -2.40
N SER A 220 -23.81 -20.76 -1.66
CA SER A 220 -24.92 -21.58 -1.14
C SER A 220 -25.88 -22.07 -2.22
N ASN A 221 -26.68 -23.10 -1.90
CA ASN A 221 -27.76 -23.58 -2.76
C ASN A 221 -28.79 -22.49 -3.05
N ARG A 222 -29.03 -21.58 -2.09
CA ARG A 222 -29.91 -20.42 -2.33
C ARG A 222 -29.41 -19.53 -3.47
N VAL A 223 -28.10 -19.31 -3.56
CA VAL A 223 -27.50 -18.52 -4.66
C VAL A 223 -27.62 -19.27 -5.98
N LEU A 224 -27.38 -20.59 -6.01
CA LEU A 224 -27.59 -21.40 -7.21
C LEU A 224 -29.04 -21.30 -7.72
N GLN A 225 -30.02 -21.32 -6.81
CA GLN A 225 -31.44 -21.10 -7.15
C GLN A 225 -31.72 -19.70 -7.70
N ILE A 226 -31.06 -18.66 -7.16
CA ILE A 226 -31.20 -17.27 -7.65
C ILE A 226 -30.63 -17.15 -9.07
N ILE A 227 -29.48 -17.77 -9.33
CA ILE A 227 -28.87 -17.79 -10.67
C ILE A 227 -29.77 -18.53 -11.66
N GLY A 228 -30.31 -19.68 -11.24
CA GLY A 228 -31.11 -20.54 -12.09
C GLY A 228 -30.24 -21.31 -13.09
N ASN A 229 -30.46 -21.08 -14.39
CA ASN A 229 -29.78 -21.85 -15.44
C ASN A 229 -28.31 -21.42 -15.57
N LEU A 230 -27.40 -22.39 -15.43
CA LEU A 230 -25.96 -22.20 -15.61
C LEU A 230 -25.48 -22.77 -16.95
N PRO A 231 -24.57 -22.10 -17.67
CA PRO A 231 -24.00 -22.62 -18.90
C PRO A 231 -23.15 -23.87 -18.63
N ALA A 232 -23.00 -24.72 -19.65
CA ALA A 232 -22.10 -25.87 -19.57
C ALA A 232 -20.64 -25.42 -19.48
N ASP A 233 -20.25 -24.48 -20.35
CA ASP A 233 -18.91 -23.93 -20.48
C ASP A 233 -18.93 -22.41 -20.28
N VAL A 234 -17.86 -21.87 -19.68
CA VAL A 234 -17.65 -20.43 -19.52
C VAL A 234 -16.29 -20.08 -20.10
N GLU A 235 -16.25 -19.16 -21.07
CA GLU A 235 -14.98 -18.72 -21.63
C GLU A 235 -14.11 -18.05 -20.55
N GLY A 236 -12.86 -18.52 -20.41
CA GLY A 236 -11.92 -18.00 -19.41
C GLY A 236 -12.33 -18.26 -17.95
N GLY A 237 -13.21 -19.23 -17.70
CA GLY A 237 -13.66 -19.60 -16.36
C GLY A 237 -14.17 -21.04 -16.29
N SER A 238 -14.52 -21.50 -15.08
CA SER A 238 -15.06 -22.85 -14.91
C SER A 238 -16.05 -22.92 -13.75
N ILE A 239 -17.09 -23.73 -13.92
CA ILE A 239 -18.02 -24.10 -12.85
C ILE A 239 -17.66 -25.52 -12.43
N ILE A 240 -17.27 -25.71 -11.18
CA ILE A 240 -16.98 -27.06 -10.67
C ILE A 240 -18.30 -27.82 -10.59
N ARG A 241 -18.29 -29.03 -11.16
CA ARG A 241 -19.45 -29.92 -11.24
C ARG A 241 -19.10 -31.27 -10.61
N ASP A 242 -20.10 -31.91 -10.01
CA ASP A 242 -19.95 -33.25 -9.45
C ASP A 242 -20.04 -34.35 -10.54
N SER A 243 -19.98 -35.61 -10.12
CA SER A 243 -20.05 -36.76 -11.03
C SER A 243 -21.39 -36.90 -11.79
N SER A 244 -22.45 -36.21 -11.35
CA SER A 244 -23.74 -36.16 -12.05
C SER A 244 -23.83 -34.99 -13.04
N GLY A 245 -22.83 -34.11 -13.06
CA GLY A 245 -22.82 -32.87 -13.84
C GLY A 245 -23.51 -31.68 -13.14
N ALA A 246 -24.00 -31.87 -11.91
CA ALA A 246 -24.63 -30.80 -11.13
C ALA A 246 -23.56 -29.80 -10.62
N PRO A 247 -23.86 -28.49 -10.63
CA PRO A 247 -22.92 -27.48 -10.13
C PRO A 247 -22.72 -27.65 -8.62
N THR A 248 -21.46 -27.72 -8.17
CA THR A 248 -21.15 -27.88 -6.74
C THR A 248 -21.28 -26.59 -5.95
N GLY A 249 -21.42 -25.43 -6.61
CA GLY A 249 -21.39 -24.12 -5.97
C GLY A 249 -20.01 -23.46 -5.96
N VAL A 250 -19.01 -24.01 -6.65
CA VAL A 250 -17.70 -23.36 -6.81
C VAL A 250 -17.52 -22.84 -8.23
N PHE A 251 -17.26 -21.55 -8.34
CA PHE A 251 -17.04 -20.82 -9.60
C PHE A 251 -15.61 -20.30 -9.64
N LEU A 252 -14.92 -20.54 -10.76
CA LEU A 252 -13.53 -20.12 -10.98
C LEU A 252 -13.44 -19.04 -12.06
N ASP A 253 -12.58 -18.05 -11.83
CA ASP A 253 -12.25 -16.96 -12.76
C ASP A 253 -13.50 -16.29 -13.38
N ASN A 254 -13.62 -16.23 -14.72
CA ASN A 254 -14.73 -15.55 -15.38
C ASN A 254 -16.11 -16.10 -14.98
N ALA A 255 -16.20 -17.35 -14.52
CA ALA A 255 -17.46 -17.92 -14.06
C ALA A 255 -17.99 -17.26 -12.78
N MET A 256 -17.14 -16.62 -11.98
CA MET A 256 -17.56 -15.86 -10.80
C MET A 256 -18.48 -14.68 -11.15
N SER A 257 -18.39 -14.14 -12.37
CA SER A 257 -19.27 -13.07 -12.85
C SER A 257 -20.74 -13.48 -13.00
N LEU A 258 -21.01 -14.79 -13.03
CA LEU A 258 -22.38 -15.33 -13.07
C LEU A 258 -23.10 -15.20 -11.72
N ILE A 259 -22.39 -14.89 -10.63
CA ILE A 259 -22.96 -14.72 -9.30
C ILE A 259 -23.59 -13.33 -9.22
N PRO A 260 -24.92 -13.20 -9.03
CA PRO A 260 -25.62 -11.93 -9.01
C PRO A 260 -25.55 -11.28 -7.63
N ALA A 261 -24.33 -11.13 -7.11
CA ALA A 261 -24.08 -10.47 -5.85
C ALA A 261 -24.55 -8.99 -5.92
N PRO A 262 -25.20 -8.45 -4.88
CA PRO A 262 -25.61 -7.05 -4.87
C PRO A 262 -24.41 -6.12 -5.00
N GLU A 263 -24.58 -5.05 -5.78
CA GLU A 263 -23.59 -3.96 -5.82
C GLU A 263 -23.44 -3.31 -4.44
N TRP A 264 -22.23 -2.82 -4.16
CA TRP A 264 -21.94 -2.12 -2.91
C TRP A 264 -22.57 -0.74 -2.91
N THR A 265 -23.20 -0.35 -1.79
CA THR A 265 -23.66 1.02 -1.61
C THR A 265 -22.49 1.96 -1.32
N ASP A 266 -22.70 3.27 -1.49
CA ASP A 266 -21.70 4.30 -1.15
C ASP A 266 -21.27 4.22 0.33
N GLU A 267 -22.20 3.90 1.24
CA GLU A 267 -21.90 3.72 2.66
C GLU A 267 -21.00 2.49 2.89
N GLN A 268 -21.27 1.39 2.20
CA GLN A 268 -20.41 0.20 2.30
C GLN A 268 -19.01 0.48 1.77
N MET A 269 -18.90 1.12 0.60
CA MET A 269 -17.60 1.53 0.04
C MET A 269 -16.85 2.47 0.97
N ALA A 270 -17.53 3.41 1.64
CA ALA A 270 -16.91 4.28 2.63
C ALA A 270 -16.34 3.50 3.82
N VAL A 271 -17.11 2.55 4.37
CA VAL A 271 -16.63 1.69 5.47
C VAL A 271 -15.44 0.85 5.03
N PHE A 272 -15.48 0.25 3.85
CA PHE A 272 -14.39 -0.58 3.32
C PHE A 272 -13.12 0.24 3.11
N PHE A 273 -13.24 1.40 2.47
CA PHE A 273 -12.13 2.31 2.24
C PHE A 273 -11.50 2.79 3.55
N ASP A 274 -12.30 3.30 4.49
CA ASP A 274 -11.80 3.83 5.75
C ASP A 274 -11.12 2.75 6.61
N THR A 275 -11.67 1.53 6.58
CA THR A 275 -11.08 0.36 7.25
C THR A 275 -9.69 0.07 6.70
N THR A 276 -9.56 -0.01 5.37
CA THR A 276 -8.27 -0.26 4.71
C THR A 276 -7.27 0.87 4.99
N MET A 277 -7.68 2.13 4.83
CA MET A 277 -6.80 3.28 5.08
C MET A 277 -6.25 3.29 6.50
N LYS A 278 -7.11 3.04 7.50
CA LYS A 278 -6.71 2.99 8.91
C LYS A 278 -5.69 1.89 9.19
N VAL A 279 -5.93 0.68 8.68
CA VAL A 279 -5.01 -0.46 8.85
C VAL A 279 -3.69 -0.20 8.15
N ALA A 280 -3.72 0.25 6.90
CA ALA A 280 -2.52 0.54 6.11
C ALA A 280 -1.63 1.60 6.78
N LEU A 281 -2.21 2.72 7.24
CA LEU A 281 -1.47 3.75 7.99
C LEU A 281 -0.84 3.19 9.28
N SER A 282 -1.53 2.27 9.96
CA SER A 282 -1.02 1.65 11.19
C SER A 282 0.20 0.75 10.97
N TYR A 283 0.40 0.28 9.73
CA TYR A 283 1.57 -0.50 9.31
C TYR A 283 2.62 0.32 8.53
N GLY A 284 2.48 1.65 8.50
CA GLY A 284 3.49 2.53 7.91
C GLY A 284 3.31 2.80 6.42
N LEU A 285 2.22 2.32 5.81
CA LEU A 285 1.94 2.61 4.40
C LEU A 285 1.53 4.07 4.24
N THR A 286 2.25 4.78 3.38
CA THR A 286 1.94 6.14 2.94
C THR A 286 1.53 6.19 1.46
N SER A 287 1.70 5.08 0.74
CA SER A 287 1.32 4.92 -0.66
C SER A 287 0.80 3.51 -0.94
N ILE A 288 -0.26 3.40 -1.74
CA ILE A 288 -0.79 2.12 -2.22
C ILE A 288 -1.01 2.23 -3.73
N HIS A 289 -0.57 1.22 -4.47
CA HIS A 289 -0.98 1.03 -5.86
C HIS A 289 -2.19 0.09 -5.90
N ASP A 290 -3.37 0.64 -6.16
CA ASP A 290 -4.63 -0.13 -6.21
C ASP A 290 -4.77 -0.80 -7.57
N ALA A 291 -4.69 -2.13 -7.59
CA ALA A 291 -4.47 -2.95 -8.78
C ALA A 291 -5.77 -3.54 -9.36
N GLY A 292 -6.77 -2.69 -9.63
CA GLY A 292 -7.98 -3.11 -10.34
C GLY A 292 -9.26 -2.48 -9.80
N SER A 293 -9.37 -1.16 -9.84
CA SER A 293 -10.60 -0.46 -9.45
C SER A 293 -11.61 -0.37 -10.61
N SER A 294 -12.88 -0.66 -10.32
CA SER A 294 -13.97 -0.45 -11.26
C SER A 294 -14.25 1.05 -11.47
N PRO A 295 -15.00 1.45 -12.53
CA PRO A 295 -15.40 2.84 -12.74
C PRO A 295 -16.13 3.45 -11.52
N MET A 296 -16.96 2.65 -10.85
CA MET A 296 -17.66 3.04 -9.62
C MET A 296 -16.69 3.38 -8.48
N MET A 297 -15.69 2.52 -8.24
CA MET A 297 -14.67 2.72 -7.21
C MET A 297 -13.78 3.93 -7.53
N ILE A 298 -13.45 4.13 -8.81
CA ILE A 298 -12.71 5.31 -9.27
C ILE A 298 -13.50 6.59 -9.00
N GLN A 299 -14.80 6.60 -9.31
CA GLN A 299 -15.66 7.76 -9.06
C GLN A 299 -15.80 8.05 -7.55
N PHE A 300 -15.92 7.00 -6.72
CA PHE A 300 -15.89 7.11 -5.27
C PHE A 300 -14.58 7.77 -4.78
N MET A 301 -13.43 7.27 -5.24
CA MET A 301 -12.11 7.79 -4.85
C MET A 301 -11.90 9.21 -5.35
N LYS A 302 -12.37 9.56 -6.55
CA LYS A 302 -12.35 10.92 -7.07
C LYS A 302 -13.09 11.88 -6.15
N SER A 303 -14.31 11.54 -5.72
CA SER A 303 -15.07 12.36 -4.76
C SER A 303 -14.36 12.50 -3.40
N HIS A 304 -13.73 11.43 -2.92
CA HIS A 304 -12.93 11.47 -1.70
C HIS A 304 -11.68 12.35 -1.86
N ALA A 305 -11.06 12.38 -3.04
CA ALA A 305 -9.94 13.26 -3.34
C ALA A 305 -10.36 14.74 -3.36
N GLU A 306 -11.50 15.06 -3.97
CA GLU A 306 -12.07 16.42 -4.03
C GLU A 306 -12.40 16.97 -2.63
N THR A 307 -12.95 16.12 -1.76
CA THR A 307 -13.29 16.48 -0.38
C THR A 307 -12.10 16.41 0.60
N GLY A 308 -10.94 15.93 0.15
CA GLY A 308 -9.73 15.81 0.96
C GLY A 308 -9.75 14.66 1.98
N LYS A 309 -10.58 13.64 1.74
CA LYS A 309 -10.74 12.47 2.61
C LYS A 309 -9.70 11.37 2.38
N ILE A 310 -8.92 11.43 1.30
CA ILE A 310 -7.85 10.46 1.06
C ILE A 310 -6.63 10.76 1.96
N PRO A 311 -6.26 9.88 2.91
CA PRO A 311 -5.25 10.19 3.92
C PRO A 311 -3.81 9.89 3.46
N MET A 312 -3.63 9.11 2.40
CA MET A 312 -2.34 8.66 1.85
C MET A 312 -2.33 8.70 0.32
N ARG A 313 -1.24 8.34 -0.36
CA ARG A 313 -1.19 8.40 -1.84
C ARG A 313 -1.79 7.15 -2.46
N LEU A 314 -2.67 7.33 -3.44
CA LEU A 314 -3.26 6.23 -4.19
C LEU A 314 -2.85 6.33 -5.66
N TYR A 315 -2.20 5.27 -6.15
CA TYR A 315 -1.94 5.05 -7.57
C TYR A 315 -2.89 3.98 -8.09
N VAL A 316 -3.97 4.40 -8.72
CA VAL A 316 -5.09 3.51 -9.08
C VAL A 316 -4.92 3.02 -10.51
N MET A 317 -4.98 1.70 -10.66
CA MET A 317 -5.07 0.98 -11.92
C MET A 317 -6.54 0.67 -12.19
N GLY A 318 -7.11 1.24 -13.25
CA GLY A 318 -8.49 0.93 -13.63
C GLY A 318 -8.60 -0.51 -14.13
N HIS A 319 -9.58 -1.26 -13.65
CA HIS A 319 -9.81 -2.64 -14.05
C HIS A 319 -10.32 -2.71 -15.49
N VAL A 320 -9.71 -3.56 -16.32
CA VAL A 320 -10.13 -3.85 -17.69
C VAL A 320 -10.68 -5.27 -17.73
N SER A 321 -11.97 -5.39 -18.05
CA SER A 321 -12.58 -6.68 -18.42
C SER A 321 -12.00 -7.17 -19.74
N SER A 322 -12.06 -8.49 -19.95
CA SER A 322 -11.34 -9.23 -20.99
C SER A 322 -11.45 -8.68 -22.42
N ASP A 323 -12.51 -7.95 -22.75
CA ASP A 323 -12.83 -7.44 -24.08
C ASP A 323 -13.31 -5.97 -24.11
N GLU A 324 -13.44 -5.30 -22.96
CA GLU A 324 -14.02 -3.96 -22.91
C GLU A 324 -12.96 -2.86 -22.87
N TYR A 325 -12.86 -2.10 -23.96
CA TYR A 325 -12.11 -0.85 -23.96
C TYR A 325 -12.96 0.31 -23.41
N TRP A 326 -12.62 0.77 -22.21
CA TRP A 326 -13.26 1.93 -21.57
C TRP A 326 -12.35 3.16 -21.48
N GLY A 327 -11.13 3.14 -22.04
CA GLY A 327 -10.10 4.17 -21.78
C GLY A 327 -10.48 5.62 -22.11
N SER A 328 -11.55 5.85 -22.88
CA SER A 328 -12.13 7.17 -23.16
C SER A 328 -13.19 7.62 -22.16
N GLN A 329 -13.71 6.71 -21.34
CA GLN A 329 -14.82 6.94 -20.41
C GLN A 329 -14.34 7.44 -19.03
N ILE A 330 -13.14 7.05 -18.61
CA ILE A 330 -12.56 7.46 -17.33
C ILE A 330 -11.43 8.48 -17.57
N PRO A 331 -11.45 9.66 -16.93
CA PRO A 331 -10.37 10.62 -17.09
C PRO A 331 -9.09 10.13 -16.42
N ARG A 332 -7.95 10.37 -17.08
CA ARG A 332 -6.65 10.29 -16.41
C ARG A 332 -6.53 11.44 -15.40
N LEU A 333 -6.24 11.10 -14.15
CA LEU A 333 -6.05 12.05 -13.06
C LEU A 333 -4.60 11.93 -12.57
N VAL A 334 -3.87 13.03 -12.47
CA VAL A 334 -2.49 13.00 -11.97
C VAL A 334 -2.37 13.99 -10.82
N ASN A 335 -1.97 13.51 -9.64
CA ASN A 335 -1.83 14.35 -8.45
C ASN A 335 -3.11 15.17 -8.17
N TYR A 336 -4.26 14.50 -8.24
CA TYR A 336 -5.61 15.08 -8.22
C TYR A 336 -6.19 15.24 -6.81
N GLY A 337 -7.19 16.12 -6.69
CA GLY A 337 -7.91 16.41 -5.46
C GLY A 337 -7.21 17.43 -4.55
N LYS A 338 -7.86 17.76 -3.43
CA LYS A 338 -7.44 18.83 -2.49
C LYS A 338 -6.02 18.65 -1.97
N HIS A 339 -5.61 17.41 -1.74
CA HIS A 339 -4.29 17.06 -1.22
C HIS A 339 -3.34 16.50 -2.28
N ARG A 340 -3.78 16.42 -3.55
CA ARG A 340 -2.99 15.90 -4.66
C ARG A 340 -2.50 14.45 -4.46
N ARG A 341 -3.34 13.62 -3.83
CA ARG A 341 -3.02 12.25 -3.39
C ARG A 341 -3.62 11.15 -4.26
N LEU A 342 -4.41 11.51 -5.27
CA LEU A 342 -5.00 10.53 -6.20
C LEU A 342 -4.35 10.63 -7.57
N THR A 343 -3.86 9.51 -8.07
CA THR A 343 -3.39 9.36 -9.45
C THR A 343 -4.06 8.16 -10.08
N ILE A 344 -4.72 8.37 -11.23
CA ILE A 344 -5.32 7.36 -12.11
C ILE A 344 -4.72 7.58 -13.50
N ARG A 345 -3.74 6.77 -13.88
CA ARG A 345 -3.10 6.86 -15.20
C ARG A 345 -2.64 5.52 -15.75
N SER A 346 -3.09 4.45 -15.10
CA SER A 346 -2.77 3.07 -15.45
C SER A 346 -4.03 2.23 -15.52
N VAL A 347 -3.93 1.12 -16.24
CA VAL A 347 -4.95 0.08 -16.32
C VAL A 347 -4.40 -1.25 -15.84
N LYS A 348 -5.27 -2.10 -15.29
CA LYS A 348 -5.01 -3.48 -14.87
C LYS A 348 -5.75 -4.43 -15.79
N LEU A 349 -5.01 -5.26 -16.53
CA LEU A 349 -5.54 -6.42 -17.25
C LEU A 349 -5.18 -7.71 -16.50
N VAL A 350 -5.89 -8.80 -16.79
CA VAL A 350 -5.62 -10.12 -16.23
C VAL A 350 -5.47 -11.14 -17.34
N ALA A 351 -4.28 -11.75 -17.47
CA ALA A 351 -4.00 -12.71 -18.53
C ALA A 351 -4.43 -14.13 -18.15
N ASP A 352 -4.25 -14.54 -16.89
CA ASP A 352 -4.52 -15.90 -16.40
C ASP A 352 -5.01 -15.95 -14.94
N GLY A 353 -5.19 -17.16 -14.41
CA GLY A 353 -5.57 -17.41 -13.02
C GLY A 353 -4.38 -17.48 -12.04
N ALA A 354 -4.56 -18.22 -10.94
CA ALA A 354 -3.52 -18.42 -9.93
C ALA A 354 -2.97 -19.85 -9.87
N LEU A 355 -1.74 -20.00 -9.35
CA LEU A 355 -1.05 -21.29 -9.25
C LEU A 355 -1.81 -22.27 -8.34
N GLY A 356 -2.26 -21.82 -7.16
CA GLY A 356 -2.91 -22.65 -6.14
C GLY A 356 -4.27 -23.24 -6.55
N SER A 357 -4.99 -22.59 -7.45
CA SER A 357 -6.28 -23.03 -7.98
C SER A 357 -6.17 -23.75 -9.34
N TRP A 358 -4.95 -24.04 -9.81
CA TRP A 358 -4.65 -24.56 -11.15
C TRP A 358 -5.11 -23.64 -12.30
N GLY A 359 -5.32 -22.35 -12.02
CA GLY A 359 -5.78 -21.36 -13.00
C GLY A 359 -4.64 -20.71 -13.79
N ALA A 360 -3.43 -20.65 -13.23
CA ALA A 360 -2.26 -20.07 -13.91
C ALA A 360 -1.96 -20.81 -15.22
N ALA A 361 -1.81 -20.07 -16.31
CA ALA A 361 -1.67 -20.60 -17.65
C ALA A 361 -0.23 -21.08 -17.89
N LEU A 362 -0.04 -22.38 -18.01
CA LEU A 362 1.27 -23.00 -18.18
C LEU A 362 1.54 -23.40 -19.64
N LEU A 363 2.81 -23.37 -20.05
CA LEU A 363 3.27 -23.87 -21.36
C LEU A 363 3.11 -25.39 -21.44
N GLU A 364 3.45 -26.08 -20.35
CA GLU A 364 3.30 -27.53 -20.17
C GLU A 364 2.27 -27.83 -19.07
N PRO A 365 1.59 -28.99 -19.09
CA PRO A 365 0.64 -29.36 -18.04
C PRO A 365 1.20 -29.29 -16.62
N TYR A 366 0.33 -29.09 -15.63
CA TYR A 366 0.69 -29.15 -14.21
C TYR A 366 1.26 -30.54 -13.87
N SER A 367 2.33 -30.57 -13.07
CA SER A 367 2.98 -31.82 -12.67
C SER A 367 2.09 -32.69 -11.78
N ASP A 368 1.24 -32.09 -10.96
CA ASP A 368 0.27 -32.77 -10.09
C ASP A 368 -1.13 -32.92 -10.73
N LYS A 369 -1.33 -32.37 -11.92
CA LYS A 369 -2.59 -32.42 -12.68
C LYS A 369 -2.30 -32.47 -14.20
N PRO A 370 -1.88 -33.63 -14.74
CA PRO A 370 -1.37 -33.74 -16.11
C PRO A 370 -2.38 -33.47 -17.22
N ASP A 371 -3.68 -33.42 -16.90
CA ASP A 371 -4.77 -33.11 -17.82
C ASP A 371 -5.12 -31.60 -17.86
N ALA A 372 -4.40 -30.75 -17.11
CA ALA A 372 -4.63 -29.32 -17.06
C ALA A 372 -3.34 -28.52 -17.30
N SER A 373 -3.45 -27.40 -18.03
CA SER A 373 -2.39 -26.39 -18.22
C SER A 373 -2.87 -24.97 -17.87
N GLY A 374 -3.90 -24.87 -17.03
CA GLY A 374 -4.54 -23.61 -16.64
C GLY A 374 -5.19 -22.85 -17.79
N ILE A 375 -5.63 -21.63 -17.52
CA ILE A 375 -6.61 -20.91 -18.35
C ILE A 375 -6.08 -19.52 -18.69
N MET A 376 -6.02 -19.19 -19.98
CA MET A 376 -5.94 -17.79 -20.39
C MET A 376 -7.33 -17.18 -20.23
N ARG A 377 -7.45 -16.09 -19.47
CA ARG A 377 -8.74 -15.40 -19.24
C ARG A 377 -9.21 -14.59 -20.44
N SER A 378 -8.29 -14.24 -21.32
CA SER A 378 -8.53 -13.58 -22.61
C SER A 378 -7.64 -14.18 -23.68
N THR A 379 -8.08 -14.13 -24.93
CA THR A 379 -7.20 -14.54 -26.05
C THR A 379 -6.01 -13.59 -26.18
N PRO A 380 -4.83 -14.07 -26.63
CA PRO A 380 -3.66 -13.21 -26.90
C PRO A 380 -3.98 -12.01 -27.79
N LYS A 381 -4.86 -12.20 -28.78
CA LYS A 381 -5.31 -11.11 -29.66
C LYS A 381 -6.11 -10.05 -28.90
N ALA A 382 -7.07 -10.45 -28.06
CA ALA A 382 -7.86 -9.50 -27.27
C ALA A 382 -6.97 -8.67 -26.33
N ILE A 383 -6.01 -9.33 -25.66
CA ILE A 383 -5.02 -8.64 -24.82
C ILE A 383 -4.22 -7.66 -25.69
N SER A 384 -3.67 -8.10 -26.82
CA SER A 384 -2.87 -7.26 -27.71
C SER A 384 -3.65 -6.03 -28.21
N ASP A 385 -4.90 -6.21 -28.64
CA ASP A 385 -5.75 -5.12 -29.13
C ASP A 385 -5.99 -4.08 -28.01
N LEU A 386 -6.32 -4.52 -26.79
CA LEU A 386 -6.50 -3.65 -25.63
C LEU A 386 -5.21 -2.92 -25.25
N VAL A 387 -4.09 -3.64 -25.16
CA VAL A 387 -2.78 -3.07 -24.83
C VAL A 387 -2.41 -1.98 -25.84
N ASN A 388 -2.53 -2.27 -27.14
CA ASN A 388 -2.26 -1.30 -28.20
C ASN A 388 -3.15 -0.06 -28.09
N GLN A 389 -4.43 -0.24 -27.79
CA GLN A 389 -5.36 0.87 -27.66
C GLN A 389 -5.04 1.75 -26.43
N PHE A 390 -4.94 1.15 -25.24
CA PHE A 390 -4.60 1.88 -24.02
C PHE A 390 -3.24 2.59 -24.11
N TRP A 391 -2.25 1.95 -24.72
CA TRP A 391 -0.94 2.55 -24.96
C TRP A 391 -1.04 3.80 -25.84
N LYS A 392 -1.76 3.73 -26.97
CA LYS A 392 -2.00 4.88 -27.86
C LYS A 392 -2.68 6.03 -27.14
N ASP A 393 -3.57 5.73 -26.20
CA ASP A 393 -4.32 6.74 -25.43
C ASP A 393 -3.57 7.28 -24.22
N GLY A 394 -2.32 6.86 -24.01
CA GLY A 394 -1.45 7.44 -22.99
C GLY A 394 -1.55 6.77 -21.62
N TRP A 395 -2.10 5.56 -21.53
CA TRP A 395 -2.20 4.81 -20.27
C TRP A 395 -0.97 3.93 -20.04
N GLN A 396 -0.49 3.86 -18.80
CA GLN A 396 0.41 2.78 -18.40
C GLN A 396 -0.40 1.47 -18.36
N VAL A 397 0.15 0.41 -18.93
CA VAL A 397 -0.51 -0.90 -18.98
C VAL A 397 0.17 -1.85 -18.00
N ASN A 398 -0.60 -2.36 -17.04
CA ASN A 398 -0.15 -3.31 -16.02
C ASN A 398 -0.96 -4.60 -16.16
N ILE A 399 -0.30 -5.75 -16.29
CA ILE A 399 -0.97 -7.01 -16.62
C ILE A 399 -0.60 -8.08 -15.60
N HIS A 400 -1.60 -8.70 -14.98
CA HIS A 400 -1.42 -9.89 -14.14
C HIS A 400 -0.98 -11.06 -15.01
N CYS A 401 0.17 -11.65 -14.67
CA CYS A 401 0.69 -12.88 -15.26
C CYS A 401 1.31 -13.76 -14.18
N ILE A 402 0.69 -14.90 -13.88
CA ILE A 402 1.26 -15.89 -12.96
C ILE A 402 2.01 -16.98 -13.72
N GLY A 403 1.36 -17.66 -14.66
CA GLY A 403 1.94 -18.79 -15.40
C GLY A 403 2.94 -18.38 -16.49
N ASP A 404 3.83 -19.30 -16.85
CA ASP A 404 4.87 -19.06 -17.88
C ASP A 404 4.27 -18.77 -19.26
N ARG A 405 3.16 -19.42 -19.65
CA ARG A 405 2.45 -19.13 -20.91
C ARG A 405 1.89 -17.70 -20.92
N ALA A 406 1.33 -17.24 -19.80
CA ALA A 406 0.79 -15.88 -19.71
C ALA A 406 1.91 -14.84 -19.81
N ASN A 407 3.00 -15.05 -19.08
CA ASN A 407 4.19 -14.20 -19.13
C ASN A 407 4.77 -14.12 -20.55
N HIS A 408 4.94 -15.26 -21.22
CA HIS A 408 5.47 -15.34 -22.58
C HIS A 408 4.62 -14.54 -23.58
N VAL A 409 3.29 -14.75 -23.57
CA VAL A 409 2.35 -14.03 -24.44
C VAL A 409 2.40 -12.52 -24.20
N VAL A 410 2.43 -12.09 -22.94
CA VAL A 410 2.46 -10.65 -22.61
C VAL A 410 3.80 -10.02 -23.00
N LEU A 411 4.91 -10.74 -22.87
CA LEU A 411 6.21 -10.29 -23.35
C LEU A 411 6.24 -10.17 -24.88
N ASP A 412 5.64 -11.09 -25.63
CA ASP A 412 5.49 -10.97 -27.09
C ASP A 412 4.75 -9.68 -27.47
N ILE A 413 3.63 -9.41 -26.79
CA ILE A 413 2.80 -8.22 -27.03
C ILE A 413 3.59 -6.94 -26.76
N PHE A 414 4.30 -6.85 -25.64
CA PHE A 414 5.12 -5.68 -25.34
C PHE A 414 6.31 -5.55 -26.29
N GLU A 415 6.97 -6.65 -26.65
CA GLU A 415 8.09 -6.63 -27.59
C GLU A 415 7.67 -6.12 -28.97
N ASP A 416 6.52 -6.56 -29.48
CA ASP A 416 5.97 -6.08 -30.75
C ASP A 416 5.54 -4.62 -30.68
N LEU A 417 4.91 -4.20 -29.58
CA LEU A 417 4.54 -2.81 -29.34
C LEU A 417 5.77 -1.88 -29.35
N LEU A 418 6.87 -2.32 -28.73
CA LEU A 418 8.12 -1.56 -28.67
C LEU A 418 8.84 -1.47 -30.03
N LYS A 419 8.77 -2.52 -30.87
CA LYS A 419 9.33 -2.51 -32.23
C LYS A 419 8.65 -1.50 -33.15
N VAL A 420 7.32 -1.41 -33.10
CA VAL A 420 6.54 -0.59 -34.04
C VAL A 420 6.62 0.92 -33.72
N GLY A 421 6.79 1.28 -32.44
CA GLY A 421 6.56 2.65 -31.98
C GLY A 421 7.78 3.55 -31.78
N ASN A 422 9.03 3.08 -31.92
CA ASN A 422 10.22 3.75 -31.34
C ASN A 422 9.95 4.19 -29.88
N ALA A 423 9.16 3.39 -29.15
CA ALA A 423 8.55 3.85 -27.93
C ALA A 423 9.57 3.85 -26.79
N ASN A 424 9.64 4.97 -26.06
CA ASN A 424 10.56 5.09 -24.93
C ASN A 424 10.02 4.31 -23.73
N ILE A 425 10.53 3.09 -23.51
CA ILE A 425 10.11 2.22 -22.40
C ILE A 425 10.13 2.94 -21.05
N THR A 426 11.05 3.89 -20.85
CA THR A 426 11.20 4.62 -19.59
C THR A 426 10.10 5.67 -19.34
N GLU A 427 9.39 6.10 -20.38
CA GLU A 427 8.22 6.99 -20.32
C GLU A 427 6.92 6.22 -20.07
N TRP A 428 6.85 4.99 -20.58
CA TRP A 428 5.62 4.18 -20.53
C TRP A 428 5.59 3.23 -19.33
N ARG A 429 6.74 2.70 -18.93
CA ARG A 429 6.94 1.83 -17.76
C ARG A 429 5.89 0.70 -17.65
N PRO A 430 5.60 -0.08 -18.71
CA PRO A 430 4.67 -1.20 -18.62
C PRO A 430 5.08 -2.17 -17.53
N ARG A 431 4.09 -2.78 -16.91
CA ARG A 431 4.31 -3.70 -15.79
C ARG A 431 3.74 -5.07 -16.08
N ILE A 432 4.52 -6.09 -15.71
CA ILE A 432 3.99 -7.41 -15.44
C ILE A 432 3.82 -7.49 -13.93
N GLU A 433 2.58 -7.68 -13.51
CA GLU A 433 2.23 -7.92 -12.12
C GLU A 433 2.37 -9.40 -11.82
N HIS A 434 2.91 -9.71 -10.64
CA HIS A 434 3.33 -11.04 -10.17
C HIS A 434 4.61 -11.55 -10.82
N ALA A 435 4.65 -11.64 -12.16
CA ALA A 435 5.79 -12.20 -12.90
C ALA A 435 6.27 -13.52 -12.27
N GLN A 436 5.31 -14.36 -11.86
CA GLN A 436 5.53 -15.35 -10.81
C GLN A 436 6.29 -16.58 -11.31
N ILE A 437 5.92 -17.10 -12.47
CA ILE A 437 6.51 -18.29 -13.09
C ILE A 437 6.95 -17.87 -14.48
N MET A 438 8.26 -17.88 -14.73
CA MET A 438 8.83 -17.46 -16.00
C MET A 438 9.84 -18.49 -16.48
N THR A 439 9.98 -18.59 -17.80
CA THR A 439 11.11 -19.33 -18.37
C THR A 439 12.40 -18.53 -18.18
N ALA A 440 13.56 -19.19 -18.25
CA ALA A 440 14.85 -18.50 -18.22
C ALA A 440 14.97 -17.44 -19.34
N GLU A 441 14.43 -17.74 -20.52
CA GLU A 441 14.35 -16.79 -21.62
C GLU A 441 13.46 -15.59 -21.27
N ASP A 442 12.27 -15.80 -20.71
CA ASP A 442 11.36 -14.72 -20.36
C ASP A 442 11.89 -13.82 -19.23
N LEU A 443 12.68 -14.37 -18.29
CA LEU A 443 13.42 -13.59 -17.29
C LEU A 443 14.42 -12.62 -17.96
N GLU A 444 15.21 -13.12 -18.93
CA GLU A 444 16.13 -12.30 -19.71
C GLU A 444 15.39 -11.25 -20.56
N ARG A 445 14.33 -11.67 -21.26
CA ARG A 445 13.49 -10.81 -22.11
C ARG A 445 12.91 -9.65 -21.32
N THR A 446 12.42 -9.90 -20.10
CA THR A 446 11.87 -8.85 -19.22
C THR A 446 12.87 -7.72 -19.00
N GLY A 447 14.12 -8.08 -18.66
CA GLY A 447 15.21 -7.12 -18.48
C GLY A 447 15.62 -6.42 -19.77
N ARG A 448 15.79 -7.17 -20.87
CA ARG A 448 16.15 -6.65 -22.19
C ARG A 448 15.14 -5.63 -22.72
N LEU A 449 13.85 -5.89 -22.52
CA LEU A 449 12.76 -5.02 -22.95
C LEU A 449 12.52 -3.84 -22.01
N GLY A 450 13.08 -3.86 -20.79
CA GLY A 450 12.90 -2.82 -19.78
C GLY A 450 11.51 -2.83 -19.13
N ILE A 451 10.80 -3.96 -19.18
CA ILE A 451 9.50 -4.15 -18.52
C ILE A 451 9.72 -4.21 -17.00
N ILE A 452 8.82 -3.61 -16.23
CA ILE A 452 8.88 -3.65 -14.77
C ILE A 452 8.16 -4.89 -14.28
N ALA A 453 8.88 -5.80 -13.62
CA ALA A 453 8.26 -6.85 -12.82
C ALA A 453 7.87 -6.28 -11.44
N SER A 454 6.59 -6.32 -11.12
CA SER A 454 6.01 -5.91 -9.83
C SER A 454 5.61 -7.16 -9.05
N VAL A 455 6.35 -7.49 -7.99
CA VAL A 455 6.33 -8.83 -7.38
C VAL A 455 5.88 -8.81 -5.92
N GLN A 456 5.36 -9.94 -5.43
CA GLN A 456 4.83 -10.10 -4.08
C GLN A 456 5.64 -11.15 -3.30
N PRO A 457 6.62 -10.74 -2.48
CA PRO A 457 7.50 -11.68 -1.79
C PRO A 457 6.78 -12.69 -0.89
N THR A 458 5.65 -12.31 -0.30
CA THR A 458 4.81 -13.19 0.53
C THR A 458 4.23 -14.35 -0.26
N HIS A 459 3.92 -14.19 -1.56
CA HIS A 459 3.43 -15.29 -2.40
C HIS A 459 4.47 -16.43 -2.45
N ALA A 460 5.77 -16.12 -2.52
CA ALA A 460 6.80 -17.16 -2.51
C ALA A 460 6.73 -18.01 -1.23
N THR A 461 6.59 -17.38 -0.07
CA THR A 461 6.55 -18.07 1.23
C THR A 461 5.21 -18.76 1.51
N SER A 462 4.11 -18.26 0.93
CA SER A 462 2.80 -18.91 0.98
C SER A 462 2.73 -20.14 0.06
N ASP A 463 3.33 -20.05 -1.12
CA ASP A 463 3.23 -21.07 -2.17
C ASP A 463 4.30 -22.17 -2.09
N MET A 464 5.42 -21.93 -1.39
CA MET A 464 6.57 -22.85 -1.34
C MET A 464 6.22 -24.29 -0.95
N TRP A 465 5.14 -24.48 -0.20
CA TRP A 465 4.68 -25.79 0.26
C TRP A 465 4.08 -26.69 -0.82
N TYR A 466 3.70 -26.11 -1.97
CA TYR A 466 3.04 -26.83 -3.04
C TYR A 466 3.55 -26.46 -4.44
N ALA A 467 4.26 -25.34 -4.59
CA ALA A 467 4.72 -24.86 -5.90
C ALA A 467 5.58 -25.89 -6.64
N GLU A 468 6.52 -26.55 -5.95
CA GLU A 468 7.34 -27.62 -6.53
C GLU A 468 6.51 -28.82 -6.99
N THR A 469 5.44 -29.16 -6.26
CA THR A 469 4.54 -30.26 -6.63
C THR A 469 3.76 -29.93 -7.91
N ARG A 470 3.38 -28.66 -8.09
CA ARG A 470 2.65 -28.18 -9.27
C ARG A 470 3.53 -28.00 -10.51
N LEU A 471 4.75 -27.51 -10.33
CA LEU A 471 5.64 -27.13 -11.42
C LEU A 471 6.69 -28.20 -11.76
N GLY A 472 7.01 -29.06 -10.80
CA GLY A 472 8.10 -30.01 -10.94
C GLY A 472 9.49 -29.36 -10.84
N PRO A 473 10.55 -30.19 -10.83
CA PRO A 473 11.88 -29.76 -10.43
C PRO A 473 12.56 -28.79 -11.40
N ASN A 474 12.18 -28.78 -12.67
CA ASN A 474 12.83 -27.95 -13.69
C ASN A 474 12.17 -26.56 -13.79
N ARG A 475 10.83 -26.49 -13.77
CA ARG A 475 10.10 -25.21 -13.99
C ARG A 475 10.11 -24.32 -12.75
N ILE A 476 10.26 -24.89 -11.57
CA ILE A 476 10.33 -24.12 -10.33
C ILE A 476 11.56 -23.20 -10.27
N GLU A 477 12.64 -23.52 -10.99
CA GLU A 477 13.86 -22.71 -11.02
C GLU A 477 13.63 -21.30 -11.55
N GLY A 478 12.64 -21.12 -12.44
CA GLY A 478 12.25 -19.81 -12.97
C GLY A 478 11.12 -19.12 -12.20
N ALA A 479 10.65 -19.70 -11.10
CA ALA A 479 9.55 -19.17 -10.30
C ALA A 479 10.05 -18.33 -9.12
N TYR A 480 9.35 -17.24 -8.80
CA TYR A 480 9.67 -16.33 -7.70
C TYR A 480 11.14 -15.84 -7.72
N ALA A 481 11.69 -15.67 -8.92
CA ALA A 481 13.10 -15.37 -9.20
C ALA A 481 13.42 -13.88 -9.03
N TYR A 482 13.16 -13.34 -7.84
CA TYR A 482 13.19 -11.90 -7.55
C TYR A 482 14.58 -11.29 -7.70
N ARG A 483 15.64 -11.98 -7.25
CA ARG A 483 17.02 -11.49 -7.39
C ARG A 483 17.40 -11.47 -8.86
N THR A 484 17.04 -12.52 -9.59
CA THR A 484 17.30 -12.63 -11.03
C THR A 484 16.59 -11.51 -11.80
N LEU A 485 15.31 -11.26 -11.53
CA LEU A 485 14.55 -10.15 -12.12
C LEU A 485 15.17 -8.78 -11.79
N LEU A 486 15.56 -8.54 -10.54
CA LEU A 486 16.22 -7.29 -10.13
C LEU A 486 17.56 -7.08 -10.86
N ASN A 487 18.36 -8.13 -10.99
CA ASN A 487 19.65 -8.06 -11.67
C ASN A 487 19.51 -7.89 -13.19
N GLY A 488 18.46 -8.48 -13.79
CA GLY A 488 18.14 -8.31 -15.21
C GLY A 488 17.57 -6.93 -15.54
N SER A 489 16.98 -6.24 -14.55
CA SER A 489 16.44 -4.89 -14.71
C SER A 489 17.54 -3.89 -15.04
N GLN A 490 17.47 -3.25 -16.22
CA GLN A 490 18.44 -2.24 -16.67
C GLN A 490 18.60 -1.06 -15.70
N LYS A 491 17.58 -0.79 -14.88
CA LYS A 491 17.58 0.29 -13.89
C LYS A 491 17.63 -0.22 -12.44
N HIS A 492 17.80 -1.52 -12.22
CA HIS A 492 17.76 -2.16 -10.90
C HIS A 492 16.49 -1.76 -10.12
N ILE A 493 15.36 -1.84 -10.81
CA ILE A 493 14.02 -1.52 -10.28
C ILE A 493 13.25 -2.82 -10.11
N LEU A 494 12.77 -3.07 -8.89
CA LEU A 494 11.85 -4.17 -8.57
C LEU A 494 10.85 -3.71 -7.49
N PRO A 495 9.70 -3.14 -7.87
CA PRO A 495 8.67 -2.73 -6.92
C PRO A 495 8.11 -3.95 -6.19
N LEU A 496 7.92 -3.83 -4.88
CA LEU A 496 7.39 -4.90 -4.04
C LEU A 496 5.98 -4.53 -3.55
N GLY A 497 5.05 -5.46 -3.70
CA GLY A 497 3.69 -5.35 -3.16
C GLY A 497 3.36 -6.53 -2.25
N SER A 498 2.20 -6.46 -1.61
CA SER A 498 1.65 -7.61 -0.87
C SER A 498 0.57 -8.35 -1.64
N ASP A 499 -0.14 -7.65 -2.53
CA ASP A 499 -1.41 -8.11 -3.10
C ASP A 499 -2.49 -8.34 -2.02
N PHE A 500 -2.47 -7.54 -0.94
CA PHE A 500 -3.55 -7.61 0.04
C PHE A 500 -4.90 -7.33 -0.64
N PRO A 501 -5.97 -8.07 -0.27
CA PRO A 501 -6.03 -8.94 0.88
C PRO A 501 -5.72 -10.42 0.59
N VAL A 502 -5.09 -10.78 -0.54
CA VAL A 502 -4.59 -12.16 -0.72
C VAL A 502 -3.58 -12.48 0.37
N GLU A 503 -2.63 -11.56 0.58
CA GLU A 503 -1.68 -11.57 1.70
C GLU A 503 -2.01 -10.49 2.73
N GLY A 504 -1.24 -10.47 3.82
CA GLY A 504 -1.41 -9.51 4.90
C GLY A 504 -0.96 -8.08 4.53
N VAL A 505 -1.72 -7.08 5.02
CA VAL A 505 -1.46 -5.64 4.79
C VAL A 505 -0.11 -5.16 5.37
N ASN A 506 0.45 -5.86 6.35
CA ASN A 506 1.68 -5.44 7.03
C ASN A 506 2.91 -5.60 6.12
N PRO A 507 3.58 -4.51 5.67
CA PRO A 507 4.73 -4.60 4.76
C PRO A 507 5.92 -5.36 5.34
N LEU A 508 6.01 -5.48 6.67
CA LEU A 508 7.08 -6.24 7.32
C LEU A 508 6.98 -7.75 7.04
N LEU A 509 5.80 -8.27 6.67
CA LEU A 509 5.65 -9.64 6.18
C LEU A 509 6.38 -9.82 4.85
N GLY A 510 6.13 -8.92 3.89
CA GLY A 510 6.85 -8.88 2.62
C GLY A 510 8.34 -8.61 2.80
N PHE A 511 8.70 -7.77 3.76
CA PHE A 511 10.10 -7.47 4.04
C PHE A 511 10.84 -8.71 4.52
N TYR A 512 10.26 -9.40 5.51
CA TYR A 512 10.78 -10.64 6.05
C TYR A 512 10.85 -11.75 4.99
N ALA A 513 9.77 -11.96 4.23
CA ALA A 513 9.71 -12.98 3.18
C ALA A 513 10.78 -12.75 2.10
N ALA A 514 10.98 -11.50 1.67
CA ALA A 514 11.97 -11.16 0.65
C ALA A 514 13.42 -11.37 1.10
N VAL A 515 13.74 -11.09 2.36
CA VAL A 515 15.12 -11.24 2.87
C VAL A 515 15.45 -12.64 3.37
N SER A 516 14.47 -13.36 3.92
CA SER A 516 14.69 -14.66 4.57
C SER A 516 14.27 -15.84 3.71
N ARG A 517 13.27 -15.66 2.82
CA ARG A 517 12.60 -16.75 2.10
C ARG A 517 12.04 -17.83 3.05
N LEU A 518 11.66 -17.44 4.27
CA LEU A 518 11.05 -18.28 5.29
C LEU A 518 9.58 -17.90 5.51
N SER A 519 8.77 -18.88 5.89
CA SER A 519 7.45 -18.66 6.48
C SER A 519 7.58 -17.86 7.79
N VAL A 520 6.47 -17.24 8.23
CA VAL A 520 6.41 -16.43 9.47
C VAL A 520 6.81 -17.20 10.74
N ASP A 521 6.80 -18.53 10.70
CA ASP A 521 7.27 -19.41 11.78
C ASP A 521 8.76 -19.77 11.69
N GLY A 522 9.49 -19.18 10.73
CA GLY A 522 10.91 -19.41 10.50
C GLY A 522 11.23 -20.70 9.77
N THR A 523 10.26 -21.33 9.10
CA THR A 523 10.46 -22.61 8.39
C THR A 523 10.35 -22.48 6.88
N SER A 524 10.93 -23.45 6.16
CA SER A 524 10.70 -23.65 4.72
C SER A 524 10.88 -25.13 4.34
N PRO A 525 10.41 -25.56 3.15
CA PRO A 525 10.69 -26.89 2.62
C PRO A 525 12.19 -27.20 2.47
N HIS A 526 13.03 -26.18 2.33
CA HIS A 526 14.49 -26.31 2.18
C HIS A 526 15.26 -26.09 3.50
N GLY A 527 14.54 -26.03 4.64
CA GLY A 527 15.13 -25.82 5.97
C GLY A 527 15.28 -24.34 6.36
N GLY A 528 16.16 -24.07 7.32
CA GLY A 528 16.32 -22.74 7.94
C GLY A 528 17.06 -21.70 7.10
N GLU A 529 17.66 -22.08 5.97
CA GLU A 529 18.35 -21.16 5.06
C GLU A 529 17.40 -20.41 4.11
N GLY A 530 16.11 -20.80 4.09
CA GLY A 530 15.10 -20.23 3.20
C GLY A 530 14.91 -20.98 1.88
N TRP A 531 13.72 -20.86 1.30
CA TRP A 531 13.34 -21.52 0.06
C TRP A 531 13.94 -20.82 -1.16
N TYR A 532 14.81 -21.51 -1.92
CA TYR A 532 15.62 -20.91 -3.00
C TYR A 532 16.33 -19.62 -2.55
N SER A 533 17.17 -19.72 -1.52
CA SER A 533 17.81 -18.57 -0.85
C SER A 533 18.70 -17.71 -1.76
N SER A 534 19.16 -18.23 -2.91
CA SER A 534 19.84 -17.44 -3.95
C SER A 534 18.96 -16.32 -4.53
N GLU A 535 17.64 -16.47 -4.46
CA GLU A 535 16.65 -15.48 -4.89
C GLU A 535 16.26 -14.49 -3.79
N ALA A 536 16.85 -14.59 -2.60
CA ALA A 536 16.63 -13.63 -1.52
C ALA A 536 17.20 -12.24 -1.89
N LEU A 537 16.50 -11.19 -1.44
CA LEU A 537 16.91 -9.80 -1.60
C LEU A 537 17.65 -9.30 -0.35
N THR A 538 18.56 -8.35 -0.52
CA THR A 538 19.17 -7.67 0.65
C THR A 538 18.16 -6.72 1.28
N ARG A 539 18.30 -6.43 2.59
CA ARG A 539 17.46 -5.44 3.29
C ARG A 539 17.37 -4.09 2.57
N ALA A 540 18.48 -3.62 2.00
CA ALA A 540 18.53 -2.37 1.24
C ALA A 540 17.70 -2.44 -0.06
N GLN A 541 17.78 -3.56 -0.78
CA GLN A 541 16.98 -3.77 -1.99
C GLN A 541 15.50 -3.90 -1.68
N VAL A 542 15.15 -4.60 -0.59
CA VAL A 542 13.75 -4.74 -0.17
C VAL A 542 13.15 -3.40 0.25
N LEU A 543 13.88 -2.62 1.07
CA LEU A 543 13.41 -1.28 1.46
C LEU A 543 13.25 -0.37 0.23
N LYS A 544 14.21 -0.41 -0.72
CA LYS A 544 14.12 0.33 -1.99
C LYS A 544 12.91 -0.12 -2.82
N GLY A 545 12.65 -1.43 -2.89
CA GLY A 545 11.50 -2.06 -3.52
C GLY A 545 10.16 -1.56 -2.98
N MET A 546 10.08 -1.40 -1.67
CA MET A 546 8.91 -0.91 -0.92
C MET A 546 8.87 0.62 -0.78
N THR A 547 9.77 1.37 -1.41
CA THR A 547 9.74 2.84 -1.37
C THR A 547 10.03 3.46 -2.74
N LEU A 548 11.30 3.53 -3.14
CA LEU A 548 11.74 4.27 -4.32
C LEU A 548 11.38 3.57 -5.62
N ASP A 549 11.38 2.24 -5.66
CA ASP A 549 11.03 1.48 -6.86
C ASP A 549 9.53 1.51 -7.10
N ALA A 550 8.71 1.41 -6.05
CA ALA A 550 7.29 1.68 -6.12
C ALA A 550 7.00 3.12 -6.60
N ALA A 551 7.74 4.11 -6.09
CA ALA A 551 7.63 5.49 -6.57
C ALA A 551 8.01 5.61 -8.05
N TYR A 552 9.06 4.93 -8.49
CA TYR A 552 9.45 4.88 -9.91
C TYR A 552 8.36 4.21 -10.75
N ALA A 553 7.80 3.09 -10.33
CA ALA A 553 6.75 2.42 -11.09
C ALA A 553 5.53 3.32 -11.30
N SER A 554 5.20 4.17 -10.30
CA SER A 554 4.07 5.11 -10.31
C SER A 554 4.39 6.52 -10.81
N PHE A 555 5.61 6.78 -11.29
CA PHE A 555 6.07 8.09 -11.79
C PHE A 555 6.09 9.21 -10.73
N THR A 556 6.31 8.82 -9.48
CA THR A 556 6.36 9.72 -8.32
C THR A 556 7.73 9.76 -7.66
N GLU A 557 8.76 9.16 -8.27
CA GLU A 557 10.13 9.08 -7.73
C GLU A 557 10.79 10.44 -7.50
N HIS A 558 10.31 11.51 -8.15
CA HIS A 558 10.79 12.87 -7.91
C HIS A 558 10.08 13.56 -6.73
N GLU A 559 8.99 12.99 -6.24
CA GLU A 559 8.18 13.54 -5.15
C GLU A 559 8.32 12.74 -3.85
N ILE A 560 8.51 11.42 -3.93
CA ILE A 560 8.57 10.49 -2.78
C ILE A 560 9.58 9.35 -2.98
N GLY A 561 9.54 8.36 -2.09
CA GLY A 561 10.31 7.11 -2.18
C GLY A 561 11.68 7.16 -1.55
N SER A 562 12.20 8.36 -1.26
CA SER A 562 13.43 8.57 -0.50
C SER A 562 13.32 9.81 0.39
N LEU A 563 14.13 9.87 1.43
CA LEU A 563 14.22 11.01 2.34
C LEU A 563 15.29 11.99 1.84
N THR A 564 15.04 12.66 0.72
CA THR A 564 15.97 13.64 0.15
C THR A 564 15.38 15.05 0.14
N PRO A 565 16.21 16.11 0.24
CA PRO A 565 15.72 17.48 0.21
C PRO A 565 14.88 17.79 -1.04
N GLY A 566 13.79 18.52 -0.84
CA GLY A 566 12.82 18.86 -1.89
C GLY A 566 11.67 17.86 -2.02
N LYS A 567 11.84 16.58 -1.66
CA LYS A 567 10.76 15.59 -1.68
C LYS A 567 9.73 15.83 -0.57
N LYS A 568 8.58 15.17 -0.69
CA LYS A 568 7.53 15.19 0.34
C LYS A 568 8.01 14.47 1.60
N ALA A 569 7.62 14.99 2.75
CA ALA A 569 7.95 14.42 4.05
C ALA A 569 7.01 13.27 4.39
N ASP A 570 7.21 12.15 3.70
CA ASP A 570 6.54 10.88 3.95
C ASP A 570 7.55 9.90 4.51
N PHE A 571 7.36 9.54 5.78
CA PHE A 571 8.30 8.69 6.52
C PHE A 571 7.60 7.91 7.61
N VAL A 572 8.25 6.83 8.03
CA VAL A 572 7.82 5.98 9.13
C VAL A 572 8.93 5.93 10.17
N VAL A 573 8.55 5.96 11.44
CA VAL A 573 9.44 5.57 12.54
C VAL A 573 9.03 4.19 13.00
N LEU A 574 9.96 3.24 12.91
CA LEU A 574 9.81 1.89 13.43
C LEU A 574 10.52 1.79 14.77
N ASP A 575 9.95 1.03 15.72
CA ASP A 575 10.52 0.86 17.06
C ASP A 575 11.82 0.06 17.07
N ARG A 576 12.15 -0.61 15.96
CA ARG A 576 13.38 -1.39 15.76
C ARG A 576 14.01 -1.09 14.42
N ASN A 577 15.34 -1.15 14.38
CA ASN A 577 16.12 -0.97 13.19
C ASN A 577 16.10 -2.24 12.32
N ILE A 578 15.08 -2.34 11.46
CA ILE A 578 14.88 -3.45 10.51
C ILE A 578 16.04 -3.62 9.52
N MET A 579 17.01 -2.70 9.48
CA MET A 579 18.21 -2.84 8.66
C MET A 579 19.33 -3.61 9.38
N ARG A 580 19.21 -3.85 10.69
CA ARG A 580 20.30 -4.42 11.52
C ARG A 580 19.85 -5.50 12.52
N VAL A 581 18.61 -5.49 13.01
CA VAL A 581 18.14 -6.52 13.97
C VAL A 581 18.21 -7.93 13.37
N PRO A 582 18.34 -9.00 14.17
CA PRO A 582 18.20 -10.38 13.70
C PRO A 582 16.92 -10.61 12.88
N MET A 583 16.93 -11.59 11.96
CA MET A 583 15.80 -11.79 11.03
C MET A 583 14.49 -12.10 11.76
N GLU A 584 14.55 -12.92 12.80
CA GLU A 584 13.45 -13.31 13.68
C GLU A 584 12.80 -12.13 14.42
N GLU A 585 13.54 -11.03 14.62
CA GLU A 585 13.02 -9.83 15.28
C GLU A 585 12.27 -8.89 14.32
N ILE A 586 12.42 -9.05 13.00
CA ILE A 586 11.80 -8.17 12.00
C ILE A 586 10.28 -8.18 12.16
N LEU A 587 9.67 -9.35 12.29
CA LEU A 587 8.21 -9.52 12.40
C LEU A 587 7.62 -8.91 13.68
N GLY A 588 8.45 -8.73 14.73
CA GLY A 588 8.06 -8.09 15.98
C GLY A 588 8.06 -6.56 15.93
N THR A 589 8.56 -5.97 14.84
CA THR A 589 8.69 -4.51 14.67
C THR A 589 7.32 -3.83 14.62
N LYS A 590 7.21 -2.67 15.29
CA LYS A 590 5.99 -1.87 15.34
C LYS A 590 6.24 -0.47 14.79
N VAL A 591 5.21 0.08 14.17
CA VAL A 591 5.17 1.47 13.75
C VAL A 591 4.89 2.37 14.95
N VAL A 592 5.81 3.29 15.22
CA VAL A 592 5.65 4.34 16.25
C VAL A 592 4.85 5.51 15.69
N VAL A 593 5.19 5.94 14.47
CA VAL A 593 4.50 7.02 13.77
C VAL A 593 4.59 6.86 12.26
N THR A 594 3.48 7.15 11.57
CA THR A 594 3.40 7.29 10.12
C THR A 594 3.13 8.75 9.79
N VAL A 595 3.97 9.33 8.94
CA VAL A 595 3.86 10.74 8.55
C VAL A 595 3.59 10.82 7.05
N VAL A 596 2.59 11.61 6.65
CA VAL A 596 2.23 11.91 5.26
C VAL A 596 2.18 13.43 5.08
N ASP A 597 2.88 13.96 4.07
CA ASP A 597 3.00 15.40 3.83
C ASP A 597 3.46 16.18 5.09
N GLY A 598 4.41 15.62 5.84
CA GLY A 598 4.94 16.24 7.06
C GLY A 598 3.97 16.28 8.24
N LYS A 599 2.83 15.57 8.16
CA LYS A 599 1.84 15.51 9.23
C LYS A 599 1.65 14.08 9.72
N VAL A 600 1.49 13.92 11.02
CA VAL A 600 1.18 12.62 11.63
C VAL A 600 -0.15 12.11 11.08
N ALA A 601 -0.13 10.95 10.44
CA ALA A 601 -1.30 10.24 9.95
C ALA A 601 -1.67 9.04 10.84
N TYR A 602 -0.70 8.49 11.57
CA TYR A 602 -0.91 7.45 12.59
C TYR A 602 0.16 7.55 13.67
N GLY A 603 -0.18 7.15 14.90
CA GLY A 603 0.73 7.14 16.04
C GLY A 603 1.04 8.54 16.57
N ALA A 604 2.22 8.71 17.17
CA ALA A 604 2.66 9.99 17.73
C ALA A 604 4.15 10.21 17.51
N MET A 605 4.53 11.44 17.17
CA MET A 605 5.95 11.82 17.10
C MET A 605 6.60 11.61 18.48
N PRO A 606 7.79 10.96 18.54
CA PRO A 606 8.50 10.71 19.79
C PRO A 606 9.04 11.97 20.47
#